data_AF-X0ZYK8-F1
#
_entry.id   AF-X0ZYK8-F1
#
_cell.length_a   1.000
_cell.length_b   1.000
_cell.length_c   1.000
_cell.angle_alpha   90.00
_cell.angle_beta   90.00
_cell.angle_gamma   90.00
#
_symmetry.space_group_name_H-M   'P 1'
#
loop_
_entity.id
_entity.type
_entity.pdbx_description
1 polymer ?
#
loop_
_entity_poly.entity_id
_entity_poly.type
_entity_poly.pdbx_seq_one_letter_code
_entity_poly.pdbx_strand_id
1 'polypeptide(L)'
;GYIEGISNLLIKNLDELDAKERPIHCTDKKRLQFYIKDEDKWEKGVSNKKIDISISKMAHKHLKAIKEWETDNPGYEKTNQGMEKYFQKTRNIHPALDQSNKRDENIKILKKVASNIHIKDAMEDVKN
;
A
#
# COMPACT_ATOMS: atom_id res chain seq x y z
N GLY A 1 5.92 -12.76 3.04
CA GLY A 1 4.85 -13.12 2.09
C GLY A 1 4.15 -11.88 1.60
N TYR A 2 3.39 -11.97 0.50
CA TYR A 2 2.78 -10.83 -0.20
C TYR A 2 2.02 -9.86 0.71
N ILE A 3 1.06 -10.36 1.52
CA ILE A 3 0.28 -9.56 2.47
C ILE A 3 1.20 -8.72 3.36
N GLU A 4 2.27 -9.32 3.88
CA GLU A 4 3.14 -8.63 4.81
C GLU A 4 4.09 -7.65 4.14
N GLY A 5 4.58 -8.01 2.96
CA GLY A 5 5.39 -7.10 2.14
C GLY A 5 4.63 -5.83 1.78
N ILE A 6 3.39 -5.96 1.31
CA ILE A 6 2.54 -4.81 0.95
C ILE A 6 2.11 -4.02 2.19
N SER A 7 1.70 -4.70 3.27
CA SER A 7 1.30 -4.01 4.50
C SER A 7 2.44 -3.16 5.05
N ASN A 8 3.65 -3.72 5.15
CA ASN A 8 4.80 -3.00 5.68
C ASN A 8 5.25 -1.87 4.77
N LEU A 9 5.19 -2.05 3.44
CA LEU A 9 5.49 -0.99 2.48
C LEU A 9 4.51 0.19 2.63
N LEU A 10 3.21 -0.11 2.74
CA LEU A 10 2.18 0.91 2.94
C LEU A 10 2.36 1.65 4.26
N ILE A 11 2.56 0.92 5.37
CA ILE A 11 2.79 1.49 6.70
C ILE A 11 4.02 2.39 6.67
N LYS A 12 5.14 1.92 6.14
CA LYS A 12 6.39 2.70 6.06
C LYS A 12 6.18 4.02 5.30
N ASN A 13 5.55 3.98 4.13
CA ASN A 13 5.30 5.21 3.36
C ASN A 13 4.34 6.17 4.08
N LEU A 14 3.41 5.67 4.90
CA LEU A 14 2.49 6.49 5.70
C LEU A 14 3.14 7.04 6.96
N ASP A 15 4.11 6.31 7.54
CA ASP A 15 4.88 6.74 8.71
C ASP A 15 5.96 7.77 8.36
N GLU A 16 6.39 7.83 7.11
CA GLU A 16 7.23 8.92 6.59
C GLU A 16 6.48 10.27 6.47
N LEU A 17 5.15 10.26 6.63
CA LEU A 17 4.30 11.45 6.60
C LEU A 17 3.84 11.83 8.01
N ASP A 18 3.73 13.14 8.28
CA ASP A 18 3.05 13.63 9.47
C ASP A 18 1.61 13.09 9.51
N ALA A 19 1.09 12.84 10.71
CA ALA A 19 -0.25 12.28 10.86
C ALA A 19 -1.30 13.11 10.10
N LYS A 20 -1.20 14.43 10.03
CA LYS A 20 -2.17 15.30 9.31
C LYS A 20 -1.99 15.28 7.79
N GLU A 21 -0.83 14.85 7.31
CA GLU A 21 -0.48 14.81 5.88
C GLU A 21 -0.79 13.47 5.21
N ARG A 22 -1.05 12.43 6.01
CA ARG A 22 -1.39 11.10 5.50
C ARG A 22 -2.63 11.18 4.61
N PRO A 23 -2.62 10.65 3.37
CA PRO A 23 -3.77 10.72 2.46
C PRO A 23 -4.90 9.73 2.83
N ILE A 24 -4.74 8.97 3.91
CA ILE A 24 -5.71 7.98 4.37
C ILE A 24 -5.70 7.87 5.90
N HIS A 25 -6.88 7.84 6.49
CA HIS A 25 -7.09 7.62 7.92
C HIS A 25 -8.12 6.54 8.18
N CYS A 26 -7.89 5.69 9.17
CA CYS A 26 -8.86 4.74 9.68
C CYS A 26 -9.66 5.36 10.83
N THR A 27 -11.00 5.27 10.77
CA THR A 27 -11.89 5.75 11.84
C THR A 27 -12.51 4.63 12.65
N ASP A 28 -12.69 3.47 12.05
CA ASP A 28 -13.17 2.26 12.73
C ASP A 28 -12.45 1.05 12.15
N LYS A 29 -11.47 0.54 12.90
CA LYS A 29 -10.67 -0.62 12.52
C LYS A 29 -11.50 -1.91 12.46
N LYS A 30 -12.54 -2.05 13.28
CA LYS A 30 -13.41 -3.24 13.28
C LYS A 30 -14.25 -3.30 12.01
N ARG A 31 -14.78 -2.14 11.59
CA ARG A 31 -15.61 -1.99 10.40
C ARG A 31 -14.83 -1.64 9.13
N LEU A 32 -13.50 -1.49 9.23
CA LEU A 32 -12.62 -1.06 8.14
C LEU A 32 -13.13 0.20 7.45
N GLN A 33 -13.48 1.22 8.25
CA GLN A 33 -13.92 2.52 7.75
C GLN A 33 -12.74 3.47 7.65
N PHE A 34 -12.61 4.11 6.47
CA PHE A 34 -11.52 5.01 6.16
C PHE A 34 -12.02 6.36 5.63
N TYR A 35 -11.24 7.41 5.85
CA TYR A 35 -11.26 8.65 5.08
C TYR A 35 -10.07 8.64 4.13
N ILE A 36 -10.29 9.02 2.87
CA ILE A 36 -9.25 9.09 1.84
C ILE A 36 -9.28 10.52 1.29
N LYS A 37 -8.11 11.13 1.16
CA LYS A 37 -7.93 12.43 0.52
C LYS A 37 -7.74 12.22 -0.99
N ASP A 38 -8.68 12.69 -1.80
CA ASP A 38 -8.63 12.64 -3.26
C ASP A 38 -8.89 14.07 -3.80
N GLU A 39 -8.03 14.57 -4.70
CA GLU A 39 -8.09 15.94 -5.23
C GLU A 39 -8.34 17.03 -4.15
N ASP A 40 -7.59 16.97 -3.05
CA ASP A 40 -7.71 17.85 -1.88
C ASP A 40 -9.05 17.79 -1.11
N LYS A 41 -9.89 16.80 -1.40
CA LYS A 41 -11.15 16.56 -0.70
C LYS A 41 -11.07 15.29 0.12
N TRP A 42 -11.53 15.38 1.37
CA TRP A 42 -11.70 14.23 2.23
C TRP A 42 -13.02 13.54 1.91
N GLU A 43 -12.93 12.31 1.44
CA GLU A 43 -14.08 11.49 1.16
C GLU A 43 -14.14 10.33 2.14
N LYS A 44 -15.32 10.08 2.71
CA LYS A 44 -15.55 8.85 3.46
C LYS A 44 -15.45 7.71 2.46
N GLY A 45 -14.46 6.84 2.65
CA GLY A 45 -14.33 5.56 1.97
C GLY A 45 -15.46 4.63 2.43
N VAL A 46 -16.67 4.89 1.93
CA VAL A 46 -17.80 3.99 2.12
C VAL A 46 -17.58 2.85 1.13
N SER A 47 -17.15 1.71 1.66
CA SER A 47 -16.91 0.42 0.98
C SER A 47 -15.47 0.12 0.59
N ASN A 48 -15.15 -1.17 0.77
CA ASN A 48 -13.93 -1.86 0.32
C ASN A 48 -13.53 -1.55 -1.13
N LYS A 49 -14.46 -1.11 -2.00
CA LYS A 49 -14.23 -0.89 -3.43
C LYS A 49 -13.17 0.18 -3.74
N LYS A 50 -13.22 1.37 -3.11
CA LYS A 50 -12.23 2.44 -3.39
C LYS A 50 -10.81 2.00 -3.02
N ILE A 51 -10.72 1.21 -1.96
CA ILE A 51 -9.46 0.71 -1.44
C ILE A 51 -8.93 -0.44 -2.28
N ASP A 52 -9.78 -1.37 -2.72
CA ASP A 52 -9.42 -2.41 -3.68
C ASP A 52 -8.87 -1.79 -4.97
N ILE A 53 -9.47 -0.69 -5.42
CA ILE A 53 -8.98 0.11 -6.55
C ILE A 53 -7.61 0.71 -6.23
N SER A 54 -7.41 1.32 -5.07
CA SER A 54 -6.12 1.91 -4.68
C SER A 54 -5.00 0.87 -4.55
N ILE A 55 -5.23 -0.27 -3.89
CA ILE A 55 -4.27 -1.38 -3.81
C ILE A 55 -3.95 -1.90 -5.21
N SER A 56 -4.96 -2.06 -6.07
CA SER A 56 -4.76 -2.49 -7.46
C SER A 56 -3.96 -1.45 -8.27
N LYS A 57 -4.23 -0.15 -8.10
CA LYS A 57 -3.45 0.93 -8.74
C LYS A 57 -2.00 0.92 -8.28
N MET A 58 -1.74 0.71 -6.98
CA MET A 58 -0.39 0.61 -6.45
C MET A 58 0.35 -0.62 -6.97
N ALA A 59 -0.30 -1.78 -7.01
CA ALA A 59 0.27 -2.99 -7.59
C ALA A 59 0.65 -2.78 -9.07
N HIS A 60 -0.22 -2.12 -9.85
CA HIS A 60 0.09 -1.75 -11.24
C HIS A 60 1.27 -0.76 -11.35
N LYS A 61 1.31 0.29 -10.51
CA LYS A 61 2.45 1.23 -10.50
C LYS A 61 3.75 0.51 -10.14
N HIS A 62 3.72 -0.41 -9.18
CA HIS A 62 4.89 -1.17 -8.78
C HIS A 62 5.39 -2.08 -9.91
N LEU A 63 4.48 -2.81 -10.58
CA LEU A 63 4.82 -3.61 -11.75
C LEU A 63 5.43 -2.76 -12.87
N LYS A 64 4.87 -1.56 -13.11
CA LYS A 64 5.40 -0.61 -14.09
C LYS A 64 6.82 -0.18 -13.75
N ALA A 65 7.07 0.20 -12.50
CA ALA A 65 8.40 0.62 -12.03
C ALA A 65 9.45 -0.50 -12.15
N ILE A 66 9.04 -1.76 -12.01
CA ILE A 66 9.94 -2.90 -12.18
C ILE A 66 10.31 -3.08 -13.65
N LYS A 67 9.33 -2.98 -14.57
CA LYS A 67 9.60 -3.02 -16.02
C LYS A 67 10.47 -1.86 -16.50
N GLU A 68 10.25 -0.66 -15.95
CA GLU A 68 11.11 0.50 -16.20
C GLU A 68 12.54 0.22 -15.71
N TRP A 69 12.69 -0.32 -14.50
CA TRP A 69 14.00 -0.70 -13.97
C TRP A 69 14.71 -1.78 -14.79
N GLU A 70 13.99 -2.80 -15.27
CA GLU A 70 14.54 -3.84 -16.18
C GLU A 70 15.10 -3.21 -17.46
N THR A 71 14.38 -2.23 -18.02
CA THR A 71 14.79 -1.51 -19.24
C THR A 71 16.06 -0.69 -19.00
N ASP A 72 16.15 -0.04 -17.84
CA ASP A 72 17.29 0.80 -17.46
C ASP A 72 18.53 -0.01 -17.02
N ASN A 73 18.39 -1.31 -16.76
CA ASN A 73 19.46 -2.17 -16.24
C ASN A 73 19.65 -3.40 -17.15
N PRO A 74 20.04 -3.23 -18.43
CA PRO A 74 20.22 -4.35 -19.34
C PRO A 74 21.34 -5.28 -18.84
N GLY A 75 21.11 -6.60 -18.86
CA GLY A 75 22.09 -7.58 -18.40
C GLY A 75 22.12 -7.78 -16.88
N TYR A 76 21.17 -7.22 -16.13
CA TYR A 76 21.07 -7.43 -14.68
C TYR A 76 21.07 -8.93 -14.32
N GLU A 77 20.49 -9.76 -15.19
CA GLU A 77 20.38 -11.21 -15.04
C GLU A 77 21.73 -11.95 -15.07
N LYS A 78 22.77 -11.30 -15.58
CA LYS A 78 24.11 -11.89 -15.74
C LYS A 78 24.98 -11.70 -14.50
N THR A 79 24.50 -10.95 -13.51
CA THR A 79 25.27 -10.64 -12.30
C THR A 79 24.49 -11.01 -11.05
N ASN A 80 25.18 -11.54 -10.04
CA ASN A 80 24.56 -11.83 -8.75
C ASN A 80 23.94 -10.56 -8.12
N GLN A 81 24.60 -9.42 -8.26
CA GLN A 81 24.10 -8.15 -7.72
C GLN A 81 22.85 -7.64 -8.45
N GLY A 82 22.82 -7.75 -9.78
CA GLY A 82 21.64 -7.38 -10.58
C GLY A 82 20.45 -8.28 -10.27
N MET A 83 20.67 -9.60 -10.20
CA MET A 83 19.66 -10.56 -9.79
C MET A 83 19.14 -10.32 -8.37
N GLU A 84 20.01 -10.02 -7.41
CA GLU A 84 19.61 -9.68 -6.04
C GLU A 84 18.74 -8.40 -6.00
N LYS A 85 19.14 -7.35 -6.72
CA LYS A 85 18.32 -6.12 -6.83
C LYS A 85 16.96 -6.38 -7.47
N TYR A 86 16.91 -7.24 -8.50
CA TYR A 86 15.66 -7.65 -9.12
C TYR A 86 14.76 -8.43 -8.14
N PHE A 87 15.32 -9.39 -7.39
CA PHE A 87 14.57 -10.12 -6.37
C PHE A 87 14.02 -9.19 -5.29
N GLN A 88 14.81 -8.22 -4.83
CA GLN A 88 14.37 -7.23 -3.85
C GLN A 88 13.18 -6.41 -4.36
N LYS A 89 13.21 -5.98 -5.62
CA LYS A 89 12.11 -5.23 -6.26
C LYS A 89 10.87 -6.10 -6.49
N THR A 90 11.05 -7.34 -6.91
CA THR A 90 9.94 -8.24 -7.25
C THR A 90 9.29 -8.95 -6.06
N ARG A 91 9.94 -8.95 -4.88
CA ARG A 91 9.49 -9.66 -3.66
C ARG A 91 8.05 -9.37 -3.24
N ASN A 92 7.52 -8.20 -3.60
CA ASN A 92 6.18 -7.74 -3.23
C ASN A 92 5.23 -7.63 -4.43
N ILE A 93 5.58 -8.15 -5.62
CA ILE A 93 4.62 -8.25 -6.73
C ILE A 93 3.56 -9.29 -6.34
N HIS A 94 2.29 -8.91 -6.49
CA HIS A 94 1.15 -9.79 -6.32
C HIS A 94 1.33 -11.03 -7.23
N PRO A 95 1.25 -12.27 -6.73
CA PRO A 95 1.16 -13.43 -7.60
C PRO A 95 -0.11 -13.27 -8.43
N ALA A 96 0.01 -12.88 -9.69
CA ALA A 96 -1.10 -12.45 -10.54
C ALA A 96 -2.02 -13.61 -11.00
N LEU A 97 -2.01 -14.75 -10.31
CA LEU A 97 -2.54 -16.00 -10.84
C LEU A 97 -3.84 -16.48 -10.21
N ASP A 98 -4.32 -15.87 -9.12
CA ASP A 98 -5.57 -16.29 -8.49
C ASP A 98 -6.43 -15.11 -8.03
N GLN A 99 -7.46 -14.79 -8.82
CA GLN A 99 -8.44 -13.76 -8.47
C GLN A 99 -9.35 -14.18 -7.31
N SER A 100 -9.43 -15.47 -6.96
CA SER A 100 -10.36 -15.96 -5.94
C SER A 100 -9.99 -15.48 -4.52
N ASN A 101 -8.69 -15.32 -4.24
CA ASN A 101 -8.19 -14.92 -2.92
C ASN A 101 -7.93 -13.42 -2.76
N LYS A 102 -7.96 -12.64 -3.85
CA LYS A 102 -7.57 -11.21 -3.87
C LYS A 102 -8.33 -10.37 -2.83
N ARG A 103 -9.62 -10.62 -2.65
CA ARG A 103 -10.45 -9.87 -1.70
C ARG A 103 -10.03 -10.12 -0.25
N ASP A 104 -9.78 -11.37 0.11
CA ASP A 104 -9.40 -11.75 1.47
C ASP A 104 -7.99 -11.27 1.81
N GLU A 105 -7.07 -11.31 0.84
CA GLU A 105 -5.73 -10.75 0.98
C GLU A 105 -5.77 -9.23 1.17
N ASN A 106 -6.57 -8.51 0.36
CA ASN A 106 -6.78 -7.07 0.53
C ASN A 106 -7.35 -6.75 1.91
N ILE A 107 -8.35 -7.49 2.38
CA ILE A 107 -8.91 -7.30 3.73
C ILE A 107 -7.83 -7.51 4.81
N LYS A 108 -6.96 -8.52 4.67
CA LYS A 108 -5.85 -8.75 5.61
C LYS A 108 -4.84 -7.61 5.58
N ILE A 109 -4.46 -7.12 4.40
CA ILE A 109 -3.58 -5.96 4.24
C ILE A 109 -4.19 -4.75 4.94
N LEU A 110 -5.49 -4.51 4.73
CA LEU A 110 -6.17 -3.36 5.31
C LEU A 110 -6.29 -3.41 6.82
N LYS A 111 -6.54 -4.59 7.39
CA LYS A 111 -6.53 -4.75 8.85
C LYS A 111 -5.17 -4.38 9.44
N LYS A 112 -4.07 -4.69 8.75
CA LYS A 112 -2.72 -4.33 9.19
C LYS A 112 -2.47 -2.83 9.06
N VAL A 113 -2.74 -2.26 7.90
CA VAL A 113 -2.56 -0.80 7.66
C VAL A 113 -3.43 0.02 8.61
N ALA A 114 -4.72 -0.32 8.75
CA ALA A 114 -5.67 0.37 9.64
C ALA A 114 -5.22 0.46 11.10
N SER A 115 -4.31 -0.43 11.53
CA SER A 115 -3.75 -0.42 12.89
C SER A 115 -2.75 0.70 13.13
N ASN A 116 -2.22 1.33 12.06
CA ASN A 116 -1.13 2.31 12.13
C ASN A 116 -1.55 3.72 11.68
N ILE A 117 -2.80 3.90 11.24
CA ILE A 117 -3.28 5.17 10.68
C ILE A 117 -4.59 5.63 11.33
N HIS A 118 -4.71 5.52 12.66
CA HIS A 118 -5.96 5.91 13.29
C HIS A 118 -6.15 7.43 13.16
N ILE A 119 -7.36 7.89 12.87
CA ILE A 119 -7.65 9.33 12.73
C ILE A 119 -7.34 10.14 13.99
N LYS A 120 -7.22 9.47 15.15
CA LYS A 120 -6.93 10.13 16.42
C LYS A 120 -5.50 10.68 16.42
N ASP A 121 -4.58 9.95 15.81
CA ASP A 121 -3.18 10.34 15.66
C ASP A 121 -3.04 11.71 14.96
N ALA A 122 -3.95 12.03 14.02
CA ALA A 122 -3.99 13.32 13.34
C ALA A 122 -4.73 14.42 14.12
N MET A 123 -5.44 14.08 15.20
CA MET A 123 -6.26 14.98 16.01
C MET A 123 -5.61 15.34 17.37
N GLU A 124 -4.49 14.73 17.74
CA GLU A 124 -3.87 14.90 19.06
C GLU A 124 -3.39 16.34 19.33
N ASP A 125 -3.05 17.11 18.30
CA ASP A 125 -2.65 18.52 18.42
C ASP A 125 -3.81 19.51 18.63
N VAL A 126 -5.07 19.07 18.62
CA VAL A 126 -6.24 19.97 18.82
C VAL A 126 -6.54 20.20 20.30
N LYS A 127 -5.76 19.58 21.22
CA LYS A 127 -6.03 19.59 22.67
C LYS A 127 -5.10 20.45 23.52
N ASN A 128 -4.18 21.22 22.94
CA ASN A 128 -3.32 22.16 23.68
C ASN A 128 -3.57 23.60 23.26
#